data_AF-A0A6F9DLX3-F1
#
_entry.id   AF-A0A6F9DLX3-F1
#
_cell.length_a   1.000
_cell.length_b   1.000
_cell.length_c   1.000
_cell.angle_alpha   90.00
_cell.angle_beta   90.00
_cell.angle_gamma   90.00
#
_symmetry.space_group_name_H-M   'P 1'
#
loop_
_entity.id
_entity.type
_entity.pdbx_description
1 polymer ?
#
loop_
_entity_poly.entity_id
_entity_poly.type
_entity_poly.pdbx_seq_one_letter_code
_entity_poly.pdbx_strand_id
1 'polypeptide(L)'
;MIARKVSFGISRCIQTSAINPAKLSKTASKALKATAVKQPKPVTDAHLLTTRCCGLNKFKEGEDPELKPDSEYPDWLWDIKLGKPEHYTEMDPTTKEYWWALANERRYMINLPKKGKGFSLPPKPHELSFKSRLPLKTPEEKLKEAKS
;
A
#
# COMPACT_ATOMS: atom_id res chain seq x y z
N MET A 1 1.69 -46.73 13.48
CA MET A 1 0.91 -45.67 12.80
C MET A 1 1.32 -44.32 13.38
N ILE A 2 2.18 -43.57 12.68
CA ILE A 2 2.66 -42.25 13.15
C ILE A 2 2.12 -41.21 12.18
N ALA A 3 1.08 -40.49 12.57
CA ALA A 3 0.53 -39.37 11.81
C ALA A 3 1.41 -38.13 12.04
N ARG A 4 2.18 -37.73 11.02
CA ARG A 4 2.87 -36.44 10.98
C ARG A 4 1.84 -35.35 10.69
N LYS A 5 1.49 -34.55 11.71
CA LYS A 5 0.79 -33.27 11.53
C LYS A 5 1.72 -32.31 10.77
N VAL A 6 1.42 -32.07 9.49
CA VAL A 6 2.06 -30.99 8.72
C VAL A 6 1.24 -29.72 8.96
N SER A 7 1.76 -28.82 9.80
CA SER A 7 1.22 -27.48 9.96
C SER A 7 1.68 -26.61 8.80
N PHE A 8 0.79 -26.35 7.84
CA PHE A 8 1.00 -25.26 6.87
C PHE A 8 0.67 -23.93 7.56
N GLY A 9 1.71 -23.24 8.04
CA GLY A 9 1.60 -21.86 8.45
C GLY A 9 1.36 -20.98 7.23
N ILE A 10 0.17 -20.39 7.13
CA ILE A 10 -0.16 -19.42 6.10
C ILE A 10 0.56 -18.11 6.45
N SER A 11 1.80 -17.95 5.97
CA SER A 11 2.47 -16.65 5.91
C SER A 11 1.81 -15.79 4.83
N ARG A 12 0.77 -15.02 5.20
CA ARG A 12 0.29 -13.91 4.38
C ARG A 12 1.26 -12.73 4.53
N CYS A 13 2.30 -12.72 3.72
CA CYS A 13 3.13 -11.54 3.48
C CYS A 13 2.97 -11.13 2.00
N ILE A 14 1.80 -10.64 1.61
CA ILE A 14 1.66 -9.94 0.33
C ILE A 14 2.16 -8.51 0.57
N GLN A 15 3.45 -8.29 0.39
CA GLN A 15 4.00 -6.94 0.25
C GLN A 15 3.71 -6.48 -1.18
N THR A 16 2.57 -5.83 -1.41
CA THR A 16 2.37 -5.00 -2.61
C THR A 16 2.82 -3.58 -2.28
N SER A 17 4.13 -3.36 -2.28
CA SER A 17 4.65 -1.99 -2.33
C SER A 17 4.44 -1.46 -3.75
N ALA A 18 3.60 -0.43 -3.87
CA ALA A 18 3.58 0.40 -5.07
C ALA A 18 4.96 1.05 -5.23
N ILE A 19 5.72 0.61 -6.23
CA ILE A 19 6.98 1.22 -6.61
C ILE A 19 6.66 2.59 -7.21
N ASN A 20 6.87 3.67 -6.45
CA ASN A 20 6.91 5.02 -7.01
C ASN A 20 8.22 5.17 -7.80
N PRO A 21 8.19 5.31 -9.14
CA PRO A 21 9.41 5.32 -9.97
C PRO A 21 10.30 6.55 -9.74
N ALA A 22 9.80 7.57 -9.02
CA ALA A 22 10.55 8.80 -8.75
C ALA A 22 11.61 8.70 -7.63
N LYS A 23 11.72 7.56 -6.91
CA LYS A 23 12.63 7.41 -5.76
C LYS A 23 13.56 6.21 -5.82
N LEU A 24 13.83 5.64 -6.99
CA LEU A 24 14.84 4.58 -7.12
C LEU A 24 16.23 5.21 -7.28
N SER A 25 16.99 5.22 -6.18
CA SER A 25 18.38 5.65 -6.13
C SER A 25 19.25 4.86 -7.13
N LYS A 26 20.20 5.58 -7.75
CA LYS A 26 21.10 5.23 -8.87
C LYS A 26 22.07 4.05 -8.63
N THR A 27 21.68 2.94 -8.01
CA THR A 27 22.59 1.80 -7.76
C THR A 27 21.88 0.46 -7.87
N ALA A 28 21.30 0.15 -9.03
CA ALA A 28 20.94 -1.22 -9.44
C ALA A 28 20.58 -1.24 -10.94
N SER A 29 21.49 -0.78 -11.78
CA SER A 29 21.32 -0.73 -13.23
C SER A 29 21.82 -2.02 -13.91
N LYS A 30 20.97 -3.06 -13.97
CA LYS A 30 20.95 -4.03 -15.09
C LYS A 30 19.68 -4.89 -15.04
N ALA A 31 19.04 -5.05 -16.20
CA ALA A 31 17.94 -5.99 -16.48
C ALA A 31 16.53 -5.62 -16.00
N LEU A 32 16.00 -4.50 -16.48
CA LEU A 32 14.67 -4.49 -17.09
C LEU A 32 14.69 -3.37 -18.13
N LYS A 33 14.82 -3.72 -19.42
CA LYS A 33 14.49 -2.77 -20.49
C LYS A 33 12.99 -2.53 -20.37
N ALA A 34 12.60 -1.49 -19.65
CA ALA A 34 11.24 -0.99 -19.69
C ALA A 34 10.98 -0.59 -21.14
N THR A 35 10.31 -1.46 -21.89
CA THR A 35 9.71 -1.10 -23.16
C THR A 35 8.76 0.04 -22.87
N ALA A 36 9.15 1.24 -23.27
CA ALA A 36 8.32 2.42 -23.09
C ALA A 36 7.02 2.19 -23.86
N VAL A 37 5.94 1.89 -23.14
CA VAL A 37 4.60 1.79 -23.70
C VAL A 37 4.24 3.20 -24.17
N LYS A 38 4.29 3.43 -25.48
CA LYS A 38 3.87 4.69 -26.08
C LYS A 38 2.38 4.82 -25.89
N GLN A 39 1.96 5.74 -25.02
CA GLN A 39 0.56 6.06 -24.85
C GLN A 39 0.03 6.68 -26.16
N PRO A 40 -1.12 6.20 -26.69
CA PRO A 40 -1.75 6.83 -27.84
C PRO A 40 -2.13 8.28 -27.51
N LYS A 41 -2.15 9.15 -28.52
CA LYS A 41 -2.56 10.54 -28.33
C LYS A 41 -4.06 10.57 -27.98
N PRO A 42 -4.49 11.41 -27.02
CA PRO A 42 -5.90 11.57 -26.72
C PRO A 42 -6.62 12.21 -27.93
N VAL A 43 -7.84 11.76 -28.18
CA VAL A 43 -8.73 12.32 -29.21
C VAL A 43 -9.23 13.68 -28.72
N THR A 44 -9.16 14.70 -29.58
CA THR A 44 -9.55 16.09 -29.25
C THR A 44 -10.93 16.48 -29.77
N ASP A 45 -11.53 15.66 -30.63
CA ASP A 45 -12.77 16.00 -31.33
C ASP A 45 -13.99 15.83 -30.40
N ALA A 46 -14.70 16.92 -30.14
CA ALA A 46 -15.81 16.94 -29.19
C ALA A 46 -16.97 16.00 -29.59
N HIS A 47 -17.33 15.98 -30.88
CA HIS A 47 -18.42 15.13 -31.36
C HIS A 47 -18.15 13.63 -31.17
N LEU A 48 -16.89 13.21 -31.33
CA LEU A 48 -16.50 11.82 -31.12
C LEU A 48 -16.55 11.43 -29.64
N LEU A 49 -16.11 12.33 -28.74
CA LEU A 49 -16.12 12.10 -27.30
C LEU A 49 -17.54 12.05 -26.71
N THR A 50 -18.51 12.73 -27.32
CA THR A 50 -19.93 12.68 -26.89
C THR A 50 -20.66 11.46 -27.43
N THR A 51 -20.28 10.94 -28.60
CA THR A 51 -20.98 9.82 -29.25
C THR A 51 -20.38 8.46 -28.90
N ARG A 52 -19.07 8.39 -28.66
CA ARG A 52 -18.32 7.15 -28.47
C ARG A 52 -17.45 7.17 -27.21
N CYS A 53 -17.30 6.01 -26.59
CA CYS A 53 -16.35 5.78 -25.51
C CYS A 53 -14.94 5.55 -26.06
N CYS A 54 -14.25 6.64 -26.43
CA CYS A 54 -12.90 6.55 -26.98
C CYS A 54 -11.91 5.86 -26.02
N GLY A 55 -11.15 4.89 -26.53
CA GLY A 55 -10.07 4.22 -25.78
C GLY A 55 -10.50 3.01 -24.95
N LEU A 56 -11.75 2.56 -25.12
CA LEU A 56 -12.24 1.33 -24.49
C LEU A 56 -11.78 0.08 -25.28
N ASN A 57 -11.68 0.19 -26.61
CA ASN A 57 -11.18 -0.90 -27.43
C ASN A 57 -9.64 -1.06 -27.30
N LYS A 58 -9.21 -2.24 -26.82
CA LYS A 58 -7.79 -2.63 -26.74
C LYS A 58 -7.32 -3.53 -27.89
N PHE A 59 -8.25 -3.98 -28.74
CA PHE A 59 -7.95 -4.86 -29.86
C PHE A 59 -7.43 -4.05 -31.05
N LYS A 60 -6.61 -4.68 -31.91
CA LYS A 60 -6.06 -4.03 -33.12
C LYS A 60 -7.13 -3.80 -34.19
N GLU A 61 -8.15 -4.63 -34.17
CA GLU A 61 -9.27 -4.64 -35.10
C GLU A 61 -10.55 -4.47 -34.27
N GLY A 62 -11.41 -3.56 -34.70
CA GLY A 62 -12.65 -3.22 -34.02
C GLY A 62 -12.79 -1.71 -33.78
N GLU A 63 -14.03 -1.27 -33.64
CA GLU A 63 -14.36 0.12 -33.31
C GLU A 63 -14.67 0.27 -31.82
N ASP A 64 -14.54 1.50 -31.31
CA ASP A 64 -14.97 1.84 -29.96
C ASP A 64 -16.50 1.77 -29.85
N PRO A 65 -17.04 1.30 -28.70
CA PRO A 65 -18.49 1.22 -28.51
C PRO A 65 -19.14 2.60 -28.45
N GLU A 66 -20.33 2.70 -29.04
CA GLU A 66 -21.17 3.90 -29.02
C GLU A 66 -21.92 4.03 -27.69
N LEU A 67 -22.13 5.28 -27.25
CA LEU A 67 -22.91 5.61 -26.07
C LEU A 67 -24.41 5.47 -26.40
N LYS A 68 -25.10 4.67 -25.60
CA LYS A 68 -26.54 4.42 -25.70
C LYS A 68 -27.33 5.47 -24.92
N PRO A 69 -28.65 5.62 -25.17
CA PRO A 69 -29.49 6.46 -24.33
C PRO A 69 -29.60 5.92 -22.90
N ASP A 70 -29.86 6.81 -21.94
CA ASP A 70 -29.87 6.50 -20.50
C ASP A 70 -30.81 5.35 -20.10
N SER A 71 -31.88 5.12 -20.87
CA SER A 71 -32.87 4.05 -20.64
C SER A 71 -32.34 2.63 -20.87
N GLU A 72 -31.25 2.46 -21.61
CA GLU A 72 -30.64 1.14 -21.83
C GLU A 72 -29.71 0.73 -20.68
N TYR A 73 -29.30 1.69 -19.86
CA TYR A 73 -28.44 1.43 -18.72
C TYR A 73 -29.28 1.12 -17.48
N PRO A 74 -28.80 0.22 -16.61
CA PRO A 74 -29.52 -0.11 -15.39
C PRO A 74 -29.53 1.05 -14.39
N ASP A 75 -30.62 1.20 -13.64
CA ASP A 75 -30.87 2.34 -12.74
C ASP A 75 -29.78 2.53 -11.67
N TRP A 76 -29.19 1.43 -11.18
CA TRP A 76 -28.13 1.49 -10.16
C TRP A 76 -26.89 2.30 -10.58
N LEU A 77 -26.69 2.52 -11.89
CA LEU A 77 -25.60 3.35 -12.40
C LEU A 77 -25.72 4.80 -11.90
N TRP A 78 -26.95 5.30 -11.82
CA TRP A 78 -27.26 6.67 -11.45
C TRP A 78 -27.31 6.88 -9.93
N ASP A 79 -27.44 5.79 -9.17
CA ASP A 79 -27.42 5.79 -7.70
C ASP A 79 -26.00 5.86 -7.11
N ILE A 80 -24.96 5.81 -7.94
CA ILE A 80 -23.56 5.82 -7.48
C ILE A 80 -23.18 7.21 -6.97
N LYS A 81 -22.64 7.27 -5.74
CA LYS A 81 -22.09 8.50 -5.15
C LYS A 81 -20.79 8.90 -5.86
N LEU A 82 -20.83 9.94 -6.70
CA LEU A 82 -19.65 10.47 -7.41
C LEU A 82 -18.82 11.47 -6.58
N GLY A 83 -19.31 11.86 -5.41
CA GLY A 83 -18.69 12.86 -4.55
C GLY A 83 -17.50 12.33 -3.75
N LYS A 84 -17.04 13.16 -2.81
CA LYS A 84 -16.09 12.72 -1.79
C LYS A 84 -16.72 11.56 -0.99
N PRO A 85 -15.97 10.49 -0.69
CA PRO A 85 -16.49 9.44 0.18
C PRO A 85 -16.90 10.02 1.54
N GLU A 86 -18.03 9.55 2.05
CA GLU A 86 -18.57 9.93 3.36
C GLU A 86 -17.60 9.54 4.48
N HIS A 87 -17.57 10.35 5.53
CA HIS A 87 -16.74 10.07 6.69
C HIS A 87 -17.42 9.04 7.59
N TYR A 88 -16.65 8.19 8.28
CA TYR A 88 -17.22 7.11 9.11
C TYR A 88 -18.19 7.62 10.20
N THR A 89 -18.05 8.87 10.66
CA THR A 89 -18.95 9.45 11.67
C THR A 89 -20.37 9.69 11.16
N GLU A 90 -20.54 9.84 9.85
CA GLU A 90 -21.82 10.14 9.20
C GLU A 90 -22.53 8.85 8.75
N MET A 91 -21.80 7.73 8.66
CA MET A 91 -22.34 6.44 8.24
C MET A 91 -22.93 5.65 9.40
N ASP A 92 -23.89 4.77 9.09
CA ASP A 92 -24.50 3.89 10.08
C ASP A 92 -23.54 2.77 10.55
N PRO A 93 -23.29 2.62 11.87
CA PRO A 93 -22.43 1.57 12.43
C PRO A 93 -22.84 0.12 12.12
N THR A 94 -24.11 -0.11 11.72
CA THR A 94 -24.58 -1.46 11.37
C THR A 94 -24.10 -1.89 9.97
N THR A 95 -23.74 -0.93 9.12
CA THR A 95 -23.35 -1.19 7.73
C THR A 95 -21.87 -1.59 7.62
N LYS A 96 -21.54 -2.45 6.66
CA LYS A 96 -20.16 -2.92 6.44
C LYS A 96 -19.20 -1.79 6.04
N GLU A 97 -19.71 -0.79 5.33
CA GLU A 97 -18.97 0.37 4.81
C GLU A 97 -18.36 1.22 5.93
N TYR A 98 -19.10 1.40 7.03
CA TYR A 98 -18.63 2.06 8.25
C TYR A 98 -17.32 1.44 8.76
N TRP A 99 -17.28 0.11 8.89
CA TRP A 99 -16.11 -0.60 9.41
C TRP A 99 -14.92 -0.54 8.46
N TRP A 100 -15.14 -0.49 7.15
CA TRP A 100 -14.08 -0.30 6.16
C TRP A 100 -13.47 1.10 6.25
N ALA A 101 -14.30 2.15 6.36
CA ALA A 101 -13.81 3.51 6.55
C ALA A 101 -13.01 3.66 7.84
N LEU A 102 -13.54 3.14 8.96
CA LEU A 102 -12.86 3.15 10.26
C LEU A 102 -11.51 2.42 10.21
N ALA A 103 -11.44 1.27 9.54
CA ALA A 103 -10.19 0.54 9.36
C ALA A 103 -9.17 1.33 8.50
N ASN A 104 -9.62 2.02 7.46
CA ASN A 104 -8.77 2.86 6.63
C ASN A 104 -8.21 4.06 7.41
N GLU A 105 -9.04 4.70 8.23
CA GLU A 105 -8.59 5.79 9.08
C GLU A 105 -7.61 5.33 10.14
N ARG A 106 -7.87 4.20 10.79
CA ARG A 106 -6.93 3.59 11.72
C ARG A 106 -5.56 3.37 11.07
N ARG A 107 -5.54 2.85 9.84
CA ARG A 107 -4.30 2.67 9.06
C ARG A 107 -3.61 4.01 8.80
N TYR A 108 -4.37 5.02 8.40
CA TYR A 108 -3.84 6.37 8.18
C TYR A 108 -3.20 6.93 9.45
N MET A 109 -3.89 6.85 10.59
CA MET A 109 -3.38 7.34 11.88
C MET A 109 -2.13 6.60 12.34
N ILE A 110 -2.02 5.30 12.07
CA ILE A 110 -0.81 4.51 12.37
C ILE A 110 0.35 4.86 11.43
N ASN A 111 0.06 5.19 10.16
CA ASN A 111 1.06 5.45 9.14
C ASN A 111 1.55 6.90 9.13
N LEU A 112 0.70 7.86 9.51
CA LEU A 112 1.02 9.28 9.57
C LEU A 112 2.29 9.56 10.40
N PRO A 113 2.44 9.06 11.65
CA PRO A 113 3.65 9.28 12.44
C PRO A 113 4.85 8.46 11.94
N LYS A 114 4.66 7.45 11.09
CA LYS A 114 5.75 6.66 10.47
C LYS A 114 6.26 7.31 9.19
N LYS A 115 5.49 8.23 8.59
CA LYS A 115 5.86 8.93 7.36
C LYS A 115 7.15 9.74 7.60
N GLY A 116 8.18 9.46 6.83
CA GLY A 116 9.47 10.15 6.93
C GLY A 116 10.38 9.67 8.07
N LYS A 117 9.92 8.76 8.93
CA LYS A 117 10.79 8.10 9.92
C LYS A 117 11.40 6.85 9.28
N GLY A 118 12.73 6.75 9.34
CA GLY A 118 13.42 5.50 9.04
C GLY A 118 13.00 4.40 10.02
N PHE A 119 13.37 3.16 9.74
CA PHE A 119 13.10 1.99 10.61
C PHE A 119 13.68 2.13 12.03
N SER A 120 14.49 3.17 12.30
CA SER A 120 14.94 3.54 13.64
C SER A 120 13.79 4.09 14.48
N LEU A 121 13.06 3.19 15.14
CA LEU A 121 12.32 3.55 16.34
C LEU A 121 13.36 3.92 17.41
N PRO A 122 13.19 5.02 18.18
CA PRO A 122 14.04 5.21 19.34
C PRO A 122 13.89 3.97 20.24
N PRO A 123 14.98 3.49 20.86
CA PRO A 123 14.91 2.37 21.78
C PRO A 123 13.86 2.70 22.85
N LYS A 124 13.01 1.73 23.17
CA LYS A 124 11.97 1.92 24.19
C LYS A 124 12.65 2.32 25.52
N PRO A 125 11.99 3.06 26.43
CA PRO A 125 12.63 3.49 27.67
C PRO A 125 13.20 2.35 28.53
N HIS A 126 12.65 1.14 28.44
CA HIS A 126 13.21 -0.06 29.10
C HIS A 126 14.45 -0.63 28.40
N GLU A 127 14.69 -0.27 27.14
CA GLU A 127 15.90 -0.60 26.36
C GLU A 127 17.03 0.42 26.60
N LEU A 128 16.73 1.59 27.18
CA LEU A 128 17.73 2.59 27.59
C LEU A 128 18.52 2.21 28.85
N SER A 129 17.97 1.31 29.68
CA SER A 129 18.78 0.68 30.71
C SER A 129 19.59 -0.44 30.06
N PHE A 130 20.80 -0.13 29.58
CA PHE A 130 21.77 -1.15 29.21
C PHE A 130 22.21 -1.88 30.48
N LYS A 131 21.42 -2.88 30.89
CA LYS A 131 21.83 -3.85 31.91
C LYS A 131 22.78 -4.81 31.22
N SER A 132 24.07 -4.51 31.23
CA SER A 132 25.07 -5.49 30.80
C SER A 132 24.81 -6.78 31.58
N ARG A 133 24.54 -7.88 30.87
CA ARG A 133 24.32 -9.18 31.49
C ARG A 133 25.62 -9.73 32.10
N LEU A 134 26.74 -9.16 31.71
CA LEU A 134 28.04 -9.34 32.33
C LEU A 134 28.15 -8.37 33.52
N PRO A 135 28.55 -8.84 34.71
CA PRO A 135 28.88 -7.95 35.80
C PRO A 135 29.98 -6.99 35.32
N LEU A 136 29.74 -5.69 35.43
CA LEU A 136 30.80 -4.72 35.20
C LEU A 136 31.88 -5.00 36.24
N LYS A 137 33.07 -5.40 35.77
CA LYS A 137 34.22 -5.62 36.65
C LYS A 137 34.46 -4.33 37.42
N THR A 138 34.33 -4.41 38.74
CA THR A 138 34.51 -3.26 39.61
C THR A 138 35.94 -2.72 39.44
N PRO A 139 36.20 -1.42 39.68
CA PRO A 139 37.54 -0.86 39.50
C PRO A 139 38.63 -1.63 40.27
N GLU A 140 38.25 -2.18 41.43
CA GLU A 140 39.12 -2.98 42.29
C GLU A 140 39.54 -4.30 41.65
N GLU A 141 38.64 -4.97 40.94
CA GLU A 141 38.93 -6.23 40.26
C GLU A 141 39.82 -6.01 39.02
N LYS A 142 39.70 -4.86 38.34
CA LYS A 142 40.64 -4.49 37.25
C LYS A 142 42.05 -4.25 37.76
N LEU A 143 42.18 -3.63 38.94
CA LEU A 143 43.48 -3.37 39.56
C LEU A 143 44.17 -4.64 40.06
N LYS A 144 43.42 -5.68 40.44
CA LYS A 144 43.96 -6.98 40.84
C LYS A 144 44.51 -7.79 39.66
N GLU A 145 43.88 -7.69 38.49
CA GLU A 145 44.32 -8.40 37.28
C GLU A 145 45.53 -7.72 36.61
N ALA A 146 45.68 -6.40 36.73
CA ALA A 146 46.84 -5.66 36.21
C ALA A 146 48.13 -5.82 37.05
N LYS A 147 48.02 -6.45 38.23
CA LYS A 147 49.14 -6.72 39.13
C LYS A 147 49.55 -8.20 39.16
N SER A 148 48.87 -9.04 38.37
CA SER A 148 49.27 -10.42 38.05
C SER A 148 50.01 -10.44 36.73
#